data_AF-A0A7X8X081-F1
#
_entry.id   AF-A0A7X8X081-F1
#
_cell.length_a   1.000
_cell.length_b   1.000
_cell.length_c   1.000
_cell.angle_alpha   90.00
_cell.angle_beta   90.00
_cell.angle_gamma   90.00
#
_symmetry.space_group_name_H-M   'P 1'
#
loop_
_entity.id
_entity.type
_entity.pdbx_description
1 polymer ?
#
loop_
_entity_poly.entity_id
_entity_poly.type
_entity_poly.pdbx_seq_one_letter_code
_entity_poly.pdbx_strand_id
1 'polypeptide(L)'
;MKNEERKYYSLGEKTILWCVFVFFAIYALTLLIPFVWAFLNSLKTNAEYFIDPFGLPKKAHFENYLSAFTELNVYGHNLVDMFINSIILTLGGTIVSTIVASMTAYVIAKYDFVGRKFLYNMAIFTFIIPIVGNLPATYKLVNDLGLMNNMGILVLYAGGFGFNFIILHSYF
;
A
#
# COMPACT_ATOMS: atom_id res chain seq x y z
N MET A 1 -25.55 -31.09 -11.40
CA MET A 1 -25.56 -29.91 -12.29
C MET A 1 -26.69 -28.99 -11.87
N LYS A 2 -26.41 -27.93 -11.11
CA LYS A 2 -27.40 -26.90 -10.75
C LYS A 2 -27.58 -26.00 -11.97
N ASN A 3 -28.78 -25.96 -12.54
CA ASN A 3 -29.15 -25.03 -13.60
C ASN A 3 -29.08 -23.61 -13.04
N GLU A 4 -28.14 -22.80 -13.52
CA GLU A 4 -28.13 -21.37 -13.27
C GLU A 4 -29.37 -20.77 -13.92
N GLU A 5 -30.34 -20.34 -13.10
CA GLU A 5 -31.50 -19.58 -13.55
C GLU A 5 -31.00 -18.27 -14.19
N ARG A 6 -31.11 -18.17 -15.51
CA ARG A 6 -30.81 -16.92 -16.22
C ARG A 6 -31.76 -15.83 -15.71
N LYS A 7 -31.25 -14.86 -14.96
CA LYS A 7 -32.00 -13.66 -14.57
C LYS A 7 -32.41 -12.91 -15.84
N TYR A 8 -33.69 -12.97 -16.19
CA TYR A 8 -34.26 -12.18 -17.28
C TYR A 8 -34.52 -10.77 -16.77
N TYR A 9 -33.55 -9.87 -16.98
CA TYR A 9 -33.72 -8.44 -16.71
C TYR A 9 -34.81 -7.86 -17.63
N SER A 10 -35.77 -7.16 -17.04
CA SER A 10 -36.75 -6.34 -17.76
C SER A 10 -36.06 -5.24 -18.58
N LEU A 11 -36.76 -4.68 -19.58
CA LEU A 11 -36.19 -3.67 -20.48
C LEU A 11 -35.68 -2.44 -19.70
N GLY A 12 -36.40 -2.04 -18.64
CA GLY A 12 -35.99 -0.95 -17.75
C GLY A 12 -34.75 -1.27 -16.92
N GLU A 13 -34.64 -2.50 -16.40
CA GLU A 13 -33.44 -2.94 -15.67
C GLU A 13 -32.22 -2.99 -16.58
N LYS A 14 -32.36 -3.43 -17.83
CA LYS A 14 -31.26 -3.40 -18.81
C LYS A 14 -30.78 -1.98 -19.06
N THR A 15 -31.70 -1.02 -19.24
CA THR A 15 -31.33 0.38 -19.44
C THR A 15 -30.59 0.95 -18.22
N ILE A 16 -31.08 0.69 -17.01
CA ILE A 16 -30.40 1.12 -15.78
C ILE A 16 -29.00 0.51 -15.68
N LEU A 17 -28.85 -0.78 -15.95
CA LEU A 17 -27.55 -1.44 -15.96
C LEU A 17 -26.60 -0.79 -16.96
N TRP A 18 -27.04 -0.53 -18.19
CA TRP A 18 -26.23 0.16 -19.20
C TRP A 18 -25.80 1.56 -18.74
N CYS A 19 -26.71 2.35 -18.15
CA CYS A 19 -26.36 3.65 -17.58
C CYS A 19 -25.29 3.54 -16.48
N VAL A 20 -25.44 2.56 -15.58
CA VAL A 20 -24.48 2.29 -14.50
C VAL A 20 -23.12 1.84 -15.08
N PHE A 21 -23.12 0.98 -16.09
CA PHE A 21 -21.90 0.55 -16.77
C PHE A 21 -21.18 1.72 -17.44
N VAL A 22 -21.90 2.56 -18.18
CA VAL A 22 -21.32 3.75 -18.82
C VAL A 22 -20.76 4.71 -17.77
N PHE A 23 -21.49 4.95 -16.68
CA PHE A 23 -21.02 5.78 -15.57
C PHE A 23 -19.73 5.23 -14.95
N PHE A 24 -19.68 3.95 -14.60
CA PHE A 24 -18.47 3.34 -14.05
C PHE A 24 -17.32 3.27 -15.05
N ALA A 25 -17.61 3.13 -16.35
CA ALA A 25 -16.57 3.20 -17.39
C ALA A 25 -15.95 4.59 -17.46
N ILE A 26 -16.76 5.66 -17.43
CA ILE A 26 -16.27 7.05 -17.38
C ILE A 26 -15.45 7.26 -16.10
N TYR A 27 -15.97 6.82 -14.95
CA TYR A 27 -15.25 6.92 -13.68
C TYR A 27 -13.89 6.20 -13.74
N ALA A 28 -13.84 4.97 -14.27
CA ALA A 28 -12.59 4.24 -14.45
C ALA A 28 -11.58 4.98 -15.34
N LEU A 29 -12.04 5.66 -16.40
CA LEU A 29 -11.17 6.50 -17.23
C LEU A 29 -10.59 7.68 -16.43
N THR A 30 -11.34 8.28 -15.51
CA THR A 30 -10.82 9.37 -14.68
C THR A 30 -9.69 8.91 -13.75
N LEU A 31 -9.70 7.65 -13.31
CA LEU A 31 -8.64 7.08 -12.48
C LEU A 31 -7.32 6.90 -13.23
N LEU A 32 -7.34 6.84 -14.57
CA LEU A 32 -6.14 6.74 -15.40
C LEU A 32 -5.44 8.09 -15.60
N ILE A 33 -6.13 9.21 -15.36
CA ILE A 33 -5.59 10.56 -15.55
C ILE A 33 -4.24 10.77 -14.86
N PRO A 34 -4.05 10.49 -13.55
CA PRO A 34 -2.75 10.71 -12.89
C PRO A 34 -1.63 9.83 -13.45
N PHE A 35 -1.94 8.63 -13.95
CA PHE A 35 -0.95 7.74 -14.57
C PHE A 35 -0.51 8.26 -15.94
N VAL A 36 -1.47 8.68 -16.77
CA VAL A 36 -1.18 9.31 -18.06
C VAL A 36 -0.40 10.61 -17.85
N TRP A 37 -0.79 11.42 -16.87
CA TRP A 37 -0.09 12.65 -16.50
C TRP A 37 1.35 12.39 -16.05
N ALA A 38 1.57 11.41 -15.17
CA ALA A 38 2.93 11.03 -14.73
C ALA A 38 3.78 10.51 -15.89
N PHE A 39 3.19 9.69 -16.77
CA PHE A 39 3.85 9.18 -17.97
C PHE A 39 4.26 10.32 -18.91
N LEU A 40 3.35 11.23 -19.23
CA LEU A 40 3.64 12.37 -20.11
C LEU A 40 4.75 13.26 -19.52
N ASN A 41 4.73 13.52 -18.22
CA ASN A 41 5.77 14.31 -17.56
C ASN A 41 7.12 13.58 -17.48
N SER A 42 7.13 12.25 -17.40
CA SER A 42 8.37 11.47 -17.45
C SER A 42 9.13 11.60 -18.78
N LEU A 43 8.44 12.02 -19.84
CA LEU A 43 9.02 12.25 -21.17
C LEU A 43 9.46 13.70 -21.40
N LYS A 44 9.26 14.60 -20.44
CA LYS A 44 9.64 16.03 -20.54
C LYS A 44 11.03 16.28 -19.99
N THR A 45 11.60 17.41 -20.36
CA THR A 45 12.78 17.95 -19.64
C THR A 45 12.36 18.62 -18.32
N ASN A 46 13.30 18.78 -17.38
CA ASN A 46 13.04 19.50 -16.12
C ASN A 46 12.47 20.91 -16.38
N ALA A 47 13.07 21.68 -17.29
CA ALA A 47 12.62 23.03 -17.61
C ALA A 47 11.18 23.02 -18.16
N GLU A 48 10.85 22.07 -19.03
CA GLU A 48 9.51 21.93 -19.59
C GLU A 48 8.49 21.53 -18.52
N TYR A 49 8.84 20.62 -17.61
CA TYR A 49 8.02 20.24 -16.47
C TYR A 49 7.71 21.43 -15.55
N PHE A 50 8.71 22.26 -15.22
CA PHE A 50 8.51 23.42 -14.36
C PHE A 50 7.70 24.56 -15.00
N ILE A 51 7.78 24.71 -16.32
CA ILE A 51 7.04 25.76 -17.05
C ILE A 51 5.58 25.35 -17.27
N ASP A 52 5.34 24.12 -17.73
CA ASP A 52 3.99 23.62 -18.01
C ASP A 52 3.84 22.12 -17.66
N PRO A 53 3.50 21.81 -16.39
CA PRO A 53 3.30 20.43 -15.94
C PRO A 53 2.11 19.71 -16.60
N PHE A 54 1.12 20.45 -17.13
CA PHE A 54 -0.10 19.86 -17.71
C PHE A 54 -0.08 19.81 -19.24
N GLY A 55 0.84 20.54 -19.88
CA GLY A 55 1.07 20.50 -21.32
C GLY A 55 1.53 19.13 -21.83
N LEU A 56 1.42 18.92 -23.13
CA LEU A 56 1.98 17.75 -23.80
C LEU A 56 3.50 17.91 -23.98
N PRO A 57 4.29 16.83 -23.93
CA PRO A 57 5.72 16.89 -24.19
C PRO A 57 5.97 17.36 -25.64
N LYS A 58 6.80 18.39 -25.80
CA LYS A 58 7.21 18.91 -27.12
C LYS A 58 8.04 17.89 -27.90
N LYS A 59 8.84 17.10 -27.19
CA LYS A 59 9.60 15.97 -27.70
C LYS A 59 9.57 14.87 -26.64
N ALA A 60 9.42 13.61 -27.06
CA ALA A 60 9.49 12.50 -26.14
C ALA A 60 10.95 12.18 -25.77
N HIS A 61 11.33 12.44 -24.52
CA HIS A 61 12.67 12.16 -23.98
C HIS A 61 12.71 10.80 -23.28
N PHE A 62 12.80 9.71 -24.06
CA PHE A 62 12.92 8.35 -23.51
C PHE A 62 14.28 8.11 -22.83
N GLU A 63 15.29 8.92 -23.15
CA GLU A 63 16.58 8.90 -22.48
C GLU A 63 16.46 9.15 -20.97
N ASN A 64 15.41 9.84 -20.52
CA ASN A 64 15.12 10.07 -19.10
C ASN A 64 15.04 8.76 -18.30
N TYR A 65 14.56 7.67 -18.91
CA TYR A 65 14.52 6.37 -18.24
C TYR A 65 15.93 5.82 -18.02
N LEU A 66 16.82 5.93 -19.00
CA LEU A 66 18.22 5.48 -18.84
C LEU A 66 18.95 6.37 -17.83
N SER A 67 18.83 7.70 -17.97
CA SER A 67 19.41 8.68 -17.06
C SER A 67 18.94 8.46 -15.61
N ALA A 68 17.68 8.06 -15.39
CA ALA A 68 17.18 7.74 -14.04
C ALA A 68 17.95 6.58 -13.37
N PHE A 69 18.44 5.59 -14.14
CA PHE A 69 19.22 4.48 -13.58
C PHE A 69 20.71 4.79 -13.48
N THR A 70 21.26 5.63 -14.36
CA THR A 70 22.71 5.88 -14.44
C THR A 70 23.16 7.15 -13.73
N GLU A 71 22.33 8.19 -13.70
CA GLU A 71 22.69 9.52 -13.20
C GLU A 71 22.11 9.82 -11.82
N LEU A 72 21.01 9.15 -11.41
CA LEU A 72 20.42 9.36 -10.10
C LEU A 72 21.36 8.86 -9.00
N ASN A 73 21.86 9.79 -8.19
CA ASN A 73 22.67 9.49 -7.01
C ASN A 73 22.19 10.31 -5.82
N VAL A 74 21.82 9.63 -4.74
CA VAL A 74 21.38 10.25 -3.49
C VAL A 74 22.25 9.68 -2.36
N TYR A 75 23.10 10.53 -1.78
CA TYR A 75 24.06 10.13 -0.73
C TYR A 75 24.96 8.94 -1.10
N GLY A 76 25.35 8.82 -2.38
CA GLY A 76 26.17 7.71 -2.87
C GLY A 76 25.36 6.49 -3.32
N HIS A 77 24.04 6.46 -3.11
CA HIS A 77 23.16 5.37 -3.53
C HIS A 77 22.51 5.66 -4.87
N ASN A 78 22.54 4.68 -5.75
CA ASN A 78 21.85 4.77 -7.04
C ASN A 78 20.38 4.31 -6.91
N LEU A 79 19.60 4.45 -7.98
CA LEU A 79 18.20 4.04 -8.00
C LEU A 79 18.00 2.54 -7.69
N VAL A 80 18.92 1.68 -8.13
CA VAL A 80 18.86 0.23 -7.91
C VAL A 80 19.01 -0.10 -6.42
N ASP A 81 19.94 0.54 -5.72
CA ASP A 81 20.14 0.35 -4.28
C ASP A 81 18.88 0.75 -3.49
N MET A 82 18.29 1.90 -3.83
CA MET A 82 17.05 2.39 -3.22
C MET A 82 15.87 1.44 -3.48
N PHE A 83 15.79 0.89 -4.69
CA PHE A 83 14.76 -0.06 -5.08
C PHE A 83 14.91 -1.40 -4.34
N ILE A 84 16.13 -1.93 -4.23
CA ILE A 84 16.42 -3.15 -3.48
C ILE A 84 16.08 -2.96 -2.00
N ASN A 85 16.46 -1.83 -1.40
CA ASN A 85 16.10 -1.51 -0.02
C ASN A 85 14.57 -1.51 0.19
N SER A 86 13.83 -0.93 -0.76
CA SER A 86 12.36 -0.91 -0.73
C SER A 86 11.76 -2.33 -0.83
N ILE A 87 12.32 -3.17 -1.69
CA ILE A 87 11.90 -4.59 -1.83
C ILE A 87 12.15 -5.34 -0.53
N ILE A 88 13.37 -5.27 0.01
CA ILE A 88 13.73 -6.02 1.23
C ILE A 88 12.88 -5.53 2.40
N LEU A 89 12.68 -4.22 2.54
CA LEU A 89 11.87 -3.66 3.62
C LEU A 89 10.39 -4.10 3.50
N THR A 90 9.83 -4.04 2.29
CA THR A 90 8.42 -4.39 2.06
C THR A 90 8.18 -5.88 2.22
N LEU A 91 9.01 -6.73 1.59
CA LEU A 91 8.87 -8.19 1.68
C LEU A 91 9.20 -8.68 3.09
N GLY A 92 10.32 -8.23 3.66
CA GLY A 92 10.73 -8.58 5.02
C GLY A 92 9.69 -8.15 6.05
N GLY A 93 9.21 -6.90 5.96
CA GLY A 93 8.19 -6.38 6.86
C GLY A 93 6.87 -7.13 6.73
N THR A 94 6.46 -7.47 5.50
CA THR A 94 5.23 -8.26 5.25
C THR A 94 5.34 -9.66 5.85
N ILE A 95 6.47 -10.35 5.63
CA ILE A 95 6.71 -11.70 6.16
C ILE A 95 6.68 -11.68 7.69
N VAL A 96 7.44 -10.78 8.32
CA VAL A 96 7.51 -10.65 9.78
C VAL A 96 6.13 -10.33 10.34
N SER A 97 5.44 -9.32 9.78
CA SER A 97 4.11 -8.92 10.25
C SER A 97 3.09 -10.05 10.13
N THR A 98 3.09 -10.78 9.00
CA THR A 98 2.15 -11.88 8.76
C THR A 98 2.39 -13.06 9.70
N ILE A 99 3.65 -13.47 9.88
CA ILE A 99 4.00 -14.57 10.77
C ILE A 99 3.60 -14.25 12.20
N VAL A 100 4.00 -13.07 12.72
CA VAL A 100 3.72 -12.71 14.10
C VAL A 100 2.22 -12.51 14.31
N ALA A 101 1.52 -11.83 13.40
CA ALA A 101 0.06 -11.66 13.49
C ALA A 101 -0.67 -13.01 13.44
N SER A 102 -0.21 -13.97 12.62
CA SER A 102 -0.76 -15.32 12.55
C SER A 102 -0.60 -16.07 13.88
N MET A 103 0.60 -16.04 14.47
CA MET A 103 0.86 -16.67 15.77
C MET A 103 -0.03 -16.06 16.87
N THR A 104 -0.08 -14.74 16.96
CA THR A 104 -0.88 -14.04 17.97
C THR A 104 -2.38 -14.27 17.77
N ALA A 105 -2.87 -14.19 16.53
CA ALA A 105 -4.27 -14.45 16.19
C ALA A 105 -4.68 -15.89 16.48
N TYR A 106 -3.85 -16.87 16.12
CA TYR A 106 -4.15 -18.28 16.34
C TYR A 106 -4.30 -18.61 17.82
N VAL A 107 -3.35 -18.13 18.66
CA VAL A 107 -3.40 -18.36 20.10
C VAL A 107 -4.65 -17.72 20.72
N ILE A 108 -4.96 -16.47 20.34
CA ILE A 108 -6.12 -15.74 20.87
C ILE A 108 -7.44 -16.31 20.33
N ALA A 109 -7.48 -16.89 19.13
CA ALA A 109 -8.70 -17.45 18.55
C ALA A 109 -9.01 -18.85 19.09
N LYS A 110 -8.00 -19.73 19.20
CA LYS A 110 -8.19 -21.16 19.49
C LYS A 110 -8.09 -21.56 20.95
N TYR A 111 -7.33 -20.85 21.78
CA TYR A 111 -7.08 -21.26 23.16
C TYR A 111 -7.82 -20.41 24.17
N ASP A 112 -8.38 -21.05 25.19
CA ASP A 112 -8.96 -20.38 26.35
C ASP A 112 -7.92 -20.24 27.46
N PHE A 113 -7.43 -19.02 27.67
CA PHE A 113 -6.49 -18.68 28.73
C PHE A 113 -6.88 -17.36 29.40
N VAL A 114 -6.39 -17.18 30.63
CA VAL A 114 -6.63 -15.97 31.42
C VAL A 114 -5.98 -14.77 30.72
N GLY A 115 -6.77 -13.76 30.36
CA GLY A 115 -6.30 -12.56 29.66
C GLY A 115 -6.60 -12.51 28.15
N ARG A 116 -7.10 -13.60 27.55
CA ARG A 116 -7.49 -13.66 26.12
C ARG A 116 -8.39 -12.49 25.68
N LYS A 117 -9.47 -12.22 26.44
CA LYS A 117 -10.41 -11.13 26.14
C LYS A 117 -9.75 -9.75 26.22
N PHE A 118 -8.82 -9.55 27.15
CA PHE A 118 -8.09 -8.30 27.28
C PHE A 118 -7.21 -8.05 26.04
N LEU A 119 -6.42 -9.05 25.63
CA LEU A 119 -5.57 -8.94 24.44
C LEU A 119 -6.38 -8.71 23.17
N TYR A 120 -7.52 -9.40 23.01
CA TYR A 120 -8.43 -9.19 21.90
C TYR A 120 -9.01 -7.76 21.87
N ASN A 121 -9.49 -7.26 23.01
CA ASN A 121 -10.02 -5.91 23.11
C ASN A 121 -8.93 -4.84 22.88
N MET A 122 -7.71 -5.07 23.36
CA MET A 122 -6.55 -4.21 23.11
C MET A 122 -6.17 -4.17 21.63
N ALA A 123 -6.26 -5.30 20.93
CA ALA A 123 -6.03 -5.38 19.48
C ALA A 123 -7.05 -4.52 18.71
N ILE A 124 -8.34 -4.63 19.08
CA ILE A 124 -9.40 -3.81 18.49
C ILE A 124 -9.19 -2.33 18.80
N PHE A 125 -8.87 -1.99 20.05
CA PHE A 125 -8.66 -0.62 20.49
C PHE A 125 -7.53 0.07 19.72
N THR A 126 -6.40 -0.61 19.56
CA THR A 126 -5.24 -0.11 18.80
C THR A 126 -5.58 0.10 17.31
N PHE A 127 -6.51 -0.69 16.76
CA PHE A 127 -6.96 -0.52 15.37
C PHE A 127 -7.95 0.63 15.19
N ILE A 128 -8.86 0.84 16.14
CA ILE A 128 -9.90 1.88 16.06
C ILE A 128 -9.33 3.27 16.32
N ILE A 129 -8.36 3.41 17.22
CA ILE A 129 -7.84 4.72 17.59
C ILE A 129 -6.89 5.23 16.49
N PRO A 130 -7.21 6.36 15.84
CA PRO A 130 -6.28 6.99 14.92
C PRO A 130 -5.10 7.55 15.72
N ILE A 131 -3.92 6.97 15.55
CA ILE A 131 -2.71 7.39 16.26
C ILE A 131 -2.09 8.61 15.56
N VAL A 132 -2.80 9.75 15.61
CA VAL A 132 -2.28 11.02 15.09
C VAL A 132 -1.14 11.50 16.00
N GLY A 133 0.02 11.83 15.43
CA GLY A 133 1.17 12.29 16.20
C GLY A 133 2.12 11.20 16.70
N ASN A 134 1.97 9.94 16.28
CA ASN A 134 2.93 8.88 16.62
C ASN A 134 4.33 9.08 16.01
N LEU A 135 4.42 9.85 14.92
CA LEU A 135 5.63 9.92 14.11
C LEU A 135 6.86 10.41 14.90
N PRO A 136 6.81 11.52 15.68
CA PRO A 136 7.95 11.95 16.50
C PRO A 136 8.32 10.93 17.59
N ALA A 137 7.34 10.28 18.22
CA ALA A 137 7.58 9.28 19.24
C ALA A 137 8.23 8.01 18.67
N THR A 138 7.77 7.55 17.51
CA THR A 138 8.36 6.42 16.77
C THR A 138 9.78 6.75 16.32
N TYR A 139 10.01 7.96 15.79
CA TYR A 139 11.34 8.41 15.41
C TYR A 139 12.31 8.39 16.61
N LYS A 140 11.87 8.94 17.76
CA LYS A 140 12.67 8.91 18.98
C LYS A 140 12.97 7.48 19.41
N LEU A 141 11.98 6.59 19.41
CA LEU A 141 12.17 5.17 19.73
C LEU A 141 13.18 4.49 18.80
N VAL A 142 13.07 4.71 17.49
CA VAL A 142 14.00 4.15 16.48
C VAL A 142 15.42 4.67 16.71
N ASN A 143 15.56 5.94 17.06
CA ASN A 143 16.85 6.54 17.39
C ASN A 143 17.43 5.97 18.69
N ASP A 144 16.63 5.88 19.75
CA ASP A 144 17.04 5.35 21.06
C ASP A 144 17.41 3.86 20.97
N LEU A 145 16.77 3.10 20.08
CA LEU A 145 17.11 1.71 19.77
C LEU A 145 18.31 1.55 18.81
N GLY A 146 18.86 2.65 18.28
CA GLY A 146 19.96 2.60 17.32
C GLY A 146 19.59 1.99 15.97
N LEU A 147 18.29 1.98 15.62
CA LEU A 147 17.77 1.41 14.37
C LEU A 147 17.69 2.43 13.23
N MET A 148 18.10 3.68 13.50
CA MET A 148 18.23 4.74 12.50
C MET A 148 19.11 4.28 11.33
N ASN A 149 18.60 4.42 10.10
CA ASN A 149 19.29 4.05 8.85
C ASN A 149 19.80 2.59 8.81
N ASN A 150 19.12 1.66 9.50
CA ASN A 150 19.48 0.24 9.53
C ASN A 150 18.25 -0.64 9.25
N MET A 151 18.45 -1.77 8.57
CA MET A 151 17.43 -2.77 8.31
C MET A 151 16.84 -3.43 9.57
N GLY A 152 17.48 -3.27 10.72
CA GLY A 152 16.92 -3.64 12.02
C GLY A 152 15.57 -2.97 12.34
N ILE A 153 15.19 -1.91 11.62
CA ILE A 153 13.84 -1.31 11.70
C ILE A 153 12.72 -2.33 11.41
N LEU A 154 13.02 -3.45 10.74
CA LEU A 154 12.11 -4.58 10.53
C LEU A 154 11.50 -5.13 11.84
N VAL A 155 12.17 -4.97 12.99
CA VAL A 155 11.64 -5.37 14.29
C VAL A 155 10.31 -4.66 14.61
N LEU A 156 10.10 -3.44 14.11
CA LEU A 156 8.84 -2.72 14.32
C LEU A 156 7.64 -3.38 13.63
N TYR A 157 7.88 -4.24 12.63
CA TYR A 157 6.83 -4.98 11.94
C TYR A 157 6.33 -6.19 12.75
N ALA A 158 7.03 -6.57 13.82
CA ALA A 158 6.69 -7.70 14.69
C ALA A 158 5.64 -7.36 15.77
N GLY A 159 4.82 -6.32 15.58
CA GLY A 159 3.84 -5.88 16.58
C GLY A 159 2.69 -6.85 16.85
N GLY A 160 2.41 -7.79 15.92
CA GLY A 160 1.39 -8.84 16.08
C GLY A 160 -0.08 -8.38 16.09
N PHE A 161 -0.34 -7.10 16.37
CA PHE A 161 -1.65 -6.48 16.33
C PHE A 161 -1.79 -5.52 15.14
N GLY A 162 -2.99 -5.43 14.58
CA GLY A 162 -3.29 -4.60 13.42
C GLY A 162 -4.33 -5.25 12.51
N PHE A 163 -4.42 -4.78 11.27
CA PHE A 163 -5.39 -5.29 10.31
C PHE A 163 -5.20 -6.80 10.01
N ASN A 164 -3.96 -7.24 9.84
CA ASN A 164 -3.62 -8.65 9.60
C ASN A 164 -4.13 -9.58 10.73
N PHE A 165 -4.02 -9.13 11.98
CA PHE A 165 -4.52 -9.87 13.13
C PHE A 165 -6.03 -10.07 13.08
N ILE A 166 -6.80 -9.03 12.75
CA ILE A 166 -8.27 -9.08 12.73
C ILE A 166 -8.74 -10.08 11.66
N ILE A 167 -8.15 -10.04 10.47
CA ILE A 167 -8.47 -10.99 9.39
C ILE A 167 -8.17 -12.41 9.84
N LEU A 168 -6.95 -12.67 10.32
CA LEU A 168 -6.52 -14.02 10.69
C LEU A 168 -7.34 -14.56 11.88
N HIS A 169 -7.63 -13.73 12.87
CA HIS A 169 -8.49 -14.10 14.01
C HIS A 169 -9.92 -14.41 13.56
N SER A 170 -10.46 -13.71 12.56
CA SER A 170 -11.80 -14.02 12.04
C SER A 170 -11.85 -15.34 11.24
N TYR A 171 -10.70 -15.78 10.73
CA TYR A 171 -10.57 -17.02 9.98
C TYR A 171 -10.38 -18.25 10.89
N PHE A 172 -9.62 -18.12 11.97
CA PHE A 172 -9.33 -19.21 12.92
C PHE A 172 -10.52 -19.52 13.84
#